data_AF-A0A7J2YMP1-F1
#
_entry.id   AF-A0A7J2YMP1-F1
#
_cell.length_a   1.000
_cell.length_b   1.000
_cell.length_c   1.000
_cell.angle_alpha   90.00
_cell.angle_beta   90.00
_cell.angle_gamma   90.00
#
_symmetry.space_group_name_H-M   'P 1'
#
loop_
_entity.id
_entity.type
_entity.pdbx_description
1 polymer ?
#
loop_
_entity_poly.entity_id
_entity_poly.type
_entity_poly.pdbx_seq_one_letter_code
_entity_poly.pdbx_strand_id
1 'polypeptide(L)'
;MICEKEPCLYYFSFRKNGVAGLNVLNKKYRSGFEIMALILEAVKDNAKAQYSIMKNVGINYKLLEKYLESLVEMDFVEKSVEEGRVLYRDSAKGLAFLRQYYVLLGMLLNASSRNRQNSTVRKAHPYAIAR
;
A
#
# COMPACT_ATOMS: atom_id res chain seq x y z
N MET A 1 17.51 10.44 29.87
CA MET A 1 17.27 10.07 28.46
C MET A 1 16.19 9.00 28.45
N ILE A 2 14.93 9.40 28.26
CA ILE A 2 13.81 8.46 28.22
C ILE A 2 13.73 7.95 26.78
N CYS A 3 14.04 6.67 26.61
CA CYS A 3 13.83 5.92 25.38
C CYS A 3 12.35 5.58 25.31
N GLU A 4 11.57 6.33 24.53
CA GLU A 4 10.20 5.96 24.19
C GLU A 4 10.22 4.78 23.23
N LYS A 5 9.96 3.58 23.79
CA LYS A 5 9.63 2.39 23.01
C LYS A 5 8.13 2.40 22.70
N GLU A 6 7.80 1.99 21.47
CA GLU A 6 6.48 1.71 20.88
C GLU A 6 5.74 2.91 20.25
N PRO A 7 5.60 2.92 18.90
CA PRO A 7 4.60 2.05 18.25
C PRO A 7 5.20 1.27 17.06
N CYS A 8 6.06 0.30 17.33
CA CYS A 8 6.77 -0.45 16.28
C CYS A 8 6.13 -1.80 15.96
N LEU A 9 5.17 -2.27 16.75
CA LEU A 9 4.62 -3.63 16.60
C LEU A 9 3.62 -3.81 15.45
N TYR A 10 3.19 -2.75 14.75
CA TYR A 10 2.39 -2.92 13.51
C TYR A 10 3.25 -3.14 12.26
N TYR A 11 4.56 -2.87 12.33
CA TYR A 11 5.47 -2.99 11.18
C TYR A 11 5.89 -4.45 10.90
N PHE A 12 5.70 -5.38 11.84
CA PHE A 12 6.33 -6.70 11.78
C PHE A 12 5.47 -7.84 11.18
N SER A 13 4.17 -7.61 10.93
CA SER A 13 3.26 -8.68 10.50
C SER A 13 3.01 -8.80 8.99
N PHE A 14 3.64 -7.96 8.16
CA PHE A 14 3.47 -8.03 6.69
C PHE A 14 4.56 -8.81 5.94
N ARG A 15 5.54 -9.38 6.67
CA ARG A 15 6.77 -9.92 6.08
C ARG A 15 6.76 -11.43 5.78
N LYS A 16 5.67 -11.99 5.23
CA LYS A 16 5.75 -13.35 4.65
C LYS A 16 5.11 -13.58 3.29
N ASN A 17 4.39 -12.62 2.68
CA ASN A 17 3.96 -12.68 1.28
C ASN A 17 3.75 -11.25 0.75
N GLY A 18 4.76 -10.67 0.10
CA GLY A 18 4.94 -9.23 -0.20
C GLY A 18 3.94 -8.54 -1.15
N VAL A 19 2.70 -8.99 -1.21
CA VAL A 19 1.60 -8.37 -1.99
C VAL A 19 0.24 -8.51 -1.32
N ALA A 20 0.12 -9.34 -0.28
CA ALA A 20 -1.17 -9.62 0.35
C ALA A 20 -1.71 -8.43 1.19
N GLY A 21 -0.81 -7.56 1.66
CA GLY A 21 -1.15 -6.48 2.60
C GLY A 21 -1.58 -5.15 2.01
N LEU A 22 -1.51 -4.98 0.68
CA LEU A 22 -1.88 -3.73 0.02
C LEU A 22 -3.34 -3.73 -0.48
N ASN A 23 -3.96 -4.91 -0.66
CA ASN A 23 -5.32 -5.07 -1.19
C ASN A 23 -6.44 -4.79 -0.15
N VAL A 24 -6.19 -3.95 0.84
CA VAL A 24 -7.05 -3.86 2.05
C VAL A 24 -8.24 -2.90 1.85
N LEU A 25 -8.17 -1.96 0.90
CA LEU A 25 -9.14 -0.85 0.85
C LEU A 25 -10.37 -1.05 -0.05
N ASN A 26 -10.39 -1.94 -1.05
CA ASN A 26 -11.63 -2.38 -1.72
C ASN A 26 -11.34 -3.55 -2.68
N LYS A 27 -12.12 -4.64 -2.65
CA LYS A 27 -11.89 -5.79 -3.55
C LYS A 27 -12.30 -5.52 -5.01
N LYS A 28 -13.09 -4.49 -5.29
CA LYS A 28 -13.68 -4.25 -6.63
C LYS A 28 -12.91 -3.23 -7.49
N TYR A 29 -12.29 -2.22 -6.87
CA TYR A 29 -11.54 -1.17 -7.57
C TYR A 29 -10.29 -0.79 -6.77
N ARG A 30 -9.12 -0.88 -7.40
CA ARG A 30 -7.85 -0.39 -6.83
C ARG A 30 -7.71 1.10 -7.07
N SER A 31 -7.31 1.85 -6.05
CA SER A 31 -7.06 3.29 -6.20
C SER A 31 -5.75 3.55 -6.96
N GLY A 32 -5.61 4.73 -7.58
CA GLY A 32 -4.35 5.11 -8.24
C GLY A 32 -3.15 5.11 -7.29
N PHE A 33 -3.35 5.60 -6.06
CA PHE A 33 -2.33 5.56 -5.00
C PHE A 33 -1.95 4.13 -4.60
N GLU A 34 -2.91 3.21 -4.54
CA GLU A 34 -2.65 1.80 -4.25
C GLU A 34 -1.86 1.13 -5.39
N ILE A 35 -2.17 1.43 -6.65
CA ILE A 35 -1.41 0.93 -7.80
C ILE A 35 0.03 1.48 -7.76
N MET A 36 0.22 2.76 -7.48
CA MET A 36 1.55 3.36 -7.33
C MET A 36 2.34 2.70 -6.19
N ALA A 37 1.71 2.50 -5.03
CA ALA A 37 2.34 1.83 -3.89
C ALA A 37 2.70 0.37 -4.22
N LEU A 38 1.84 -0.37 -4.94
CA LEU A 38 2.11 -1.73 -5.39
C LEU A 38 3.29 -1.80 -6.37
N ILE A 39 3.40 -0.86 -7.31
CA ILE A 39 4.53 -0.77 -8.24
C ILE A 39 5.81 -0.50 -7.47
N LEU A 40 5.80 0.49 -6.56
CA LEU A 40 6.97 0.84 -5.75
C LEU A 40 7.41 -0.30 -4.85
N GLU A 41 6.48 -0.98 -4.18
CA GLU A 41 6.77 -2.18 -3.39
C GLU A 41 7.34 -3.30 -4.27
N ALA A 42 6.88 -3.42 -5.53
CA ALA A 42 7.39 -4.42 -6.45
C ALA A 42 8.83 -4.13 -6.89
N VAL A 43 9.25 -2.87 -7.08
CA VAL A 43 10.61 -2.50 -7.50
C VAL A 43 11.55 -2.18 -6.34
N LYS A 44 11.05 -2.29 -5.11
CA LYS A 44 11.82 -2.06 -3.90
C LYS A 44 12.95 -3.08 -3.76
N ASP A 45 14.11 -2.60 -3.32
CA ASP A 45 15.33 -3.36 -3.03
C ASP A 45 16.01 -4.00 -4.26
N ASN A 46 15.34 -4.15 -5.40
CA ASN A 46 15.89 -4.79 -6.61
C ASN A 46 15.32 -4.19 -7.89
N ALA A 47 16.18 -3.94 -8.88
CA ALA A 47 15.75 -3.52 -10.20
C ALA A 47 14.98 -4.65 -10.91
N LYS A 48 13.80 -4.34 -11.46
CA LYS A 48 12.93 -5.34 -12.11
C LYS A 48 12.48 -4.90 -13.50
N ALA A 49 12.34 -5.88 -14.38
CA ALA A 49 11.75 -5.67 -15.70
C ALA A 49 10.24 -5.42 -15.60
N GLN A 50 9.70 -4.64 -16.54
CA GLN A 50 8.28 -4.28 -16.62
C GLN A 50 7.33 -5.49 -16.52
N TYR A 51 7.66 -6.60 -17.19
CA TYR A 51 6.84 -7.82 -17.14
C TYR A 51 6.78 -8.45 -15.73
N SER A 52 7.89 -8.41 -14.98
CA SER A 52 7.92 -8.90 -13.59
C SER A 52 7.05 -8.04 -12.68
N ILE A 53 7.13 -6.72 -12.85
CA ILE A 53 6.30 -5.75 -12.11
C ILE A 53 4.82 -5.99 -12.42
N MET A 54 4.46 -6.15 -13.70
CA MET A 54 3.10 -6.43 -14.15
C MET A 54 2.51 -7.66 -13.47
N LYS A 55 3.28 -8.77 -13.43
CA LYS A 55 2.84 -10.01 -12.76
C LYS A 55 2.61 -9.81 -11.26
N ASN A 56 3.46 -9.03 -10.59
CA ASN A 56 3.33 -8.77 -9.16
C ASN A 56 2.11 -7.87 -8.85
N VAL A 57 1.92 -6.81 -9.63
CA VAL A 57 0.85 -5.82 -9.40
C VAL A 57 -0.51 -6.34 -9.90
N GLY A 58 -0.52 -7.21 -10.91
CA GLY A 58 -1.74 -7.79 -11.47
C GLY A 58 -2.60 -6.76 -12.20
N ILE A 59 -1.99 -5.96 -13.07
CA ILE A 59 -2.67 -4.98 -13.95
C ILE A 59 -2.28 -5.20 -15.41
N ASN A 60 -3.04 -4.61 -16.33
CA ASN A 60 -2.73 -4.66 -17.77
C ASN A 60 -1.40 -3.94 -18.08
N TYR A 61 -0.64 -4.46 -19.05
CA TYR A 61 0.59 -3.86 -19.56
C TYR A 61 0.46 -2.37 -19.89
N LYS A 62 -0.55 -1.95 -20.67
CA LYS A 62 -0.74 -0.54 -21.06
C LYS A 62 -0.99 0.37 -19.86
N LEU A 63 -1.69 -0.15 -18.86
CA LEU A 63 -1.95 0.59 -17.63
C LEU A 63 -0.66 0.72 -16.81
N LEU A 64 0.10 -0.37 -16.67
CA LEU A 64 1.39 -0.35 -15.99
C LEU A 64 2.37 0.63 -16.65
N GLU A 65 2.46 0.62 -17.98
CA GLU A 65 3.33 1.50 -18.75
C GLU A 65 3.05 2.96 -18.42
N LYS A 66 1.78 3.39 -18.49
CA LYS A 66 1.36 4.74 -18.10
C LYS A 66 1.77 5.10 -16.66
N TYR A 67 1.60 4.19 -15.71
CA TYR A 67 2.01 4.44 -14.33
C TYR A 67 3.53 4.52 -14.17
N LEU A 68 4.29 3.66 -14.86
CA LEU A 68 5.75 3.69 -14.83
C LEU A 68 6.29 4.97 -15.44
N GLU A 69 5.74 5.42 -16.56
CA GLU A 69 6.10 6.72 -17.18
C GLU A 69 5.89 7.86 -16.17
N SER A 70 4.70 7.97 -15.56
CA SER A 70 4.43 9.00 -14.57
C SER A 70 5.32 8.86 -13.32
N LEU A 71 5.63 7.65 -12.87
CA LEU A 71 6.51 7.43 -11.70
C LEU A 71 7.96 7.79 -11.99
N VAL A 72 8.42 7.62 -13.24
CA VAL A 72 9.73 8.08 -13.69
C VAL A 72 9.74 9.60 -13.80
N GLU A 73 8.72 10.22 -14.40
CA GLU A 73 8.59 11.69 -14.48
C GLU A 73 8.57 12.37 -13.10
N MET A 74 8.04 11.69 -12.09
CA MET A 74 7.98 12.20 -10.70
C MET A 74 9.26 11.90 -9.89
N ASP A 75 10.26 11.24 -10.47
CA ASP A 75 11.45 10.72 -9.79
C ASP A 75 11.14 9.75 -8.65
N PHE A 76 10.04 9.00 -8.73
CA PHE A 76 9.70 7.97 -7.74
C PHE A 76 10.34 6.63 -8.11
N VAL A 77 10.55 6.41 -9.41
CA VAL A 77 11.18 5.22 -9.97
C VAL A 77 12.30 5.67 -10.91
N GLU A 78 13.43 5.01 -10.82
CA GLU A 78 14.55 5.17 -11.75
C GLU A 78 14.45 4.10 -12.85
N LYS A 79 14.75 4.50 -14.09
CA LYS A 79 14.76 3.63 -15.26
C LYS A 79 16.20 3.46 -15.74
N SER A 80 16.71 2.24 -15.71
CA SER A 80 18.05 1.88 -16.22
C SER A 80 17.95 0.92 -17.41
N VAL A 81 19.01 0.87 -18.22
CA VAL A 81 19.19 -0.16 -19.25
C VAL A 81 20.39 -0.99 -18.87
N GLU A 82 20.16 -2.26 -18.55
CA GLU A 82 21.18 -3.22 -18.13
C GLU A 82 21.10 -4.44 -19.05
N GLU A 83 22.21 -4.82 -19.68
CA GLU A 83 22.29 -5.96 -20.62
C GLU A 83 21.22 -5.91 -21.74
N GLY A 84 20.91 -4.70 -22.23
CA GLY A 84 19.89 -4.49 -23.26
C GLY A 84 18.44 -4.62 -22.76
N ARG A 85 18.22 -4.75 -21.45
CA ARG A 85 16.89 -4.83 -20.83
C ARG A 85 16.60 -3.55 -20.05
N VAL A 86 15.38 -3.06 -20.18
CA VAL A 86 14.88 -1.94 -19.37
C VAL A 86 14.49 -2.45 -17.99
N LEU A 87 15.12 -1.91 -16.96
CA LEU A 87 14.84 -2.21 -15.56
C LEU A 87 14.37 -0.96 -14.83
N TYR A 88 13.56 -1.18 -13.80
CA TYR A 88 13.00 -0.15 -12.95
C TYR A 88 13.36 -0.42 -11.49
N ARG A 89 13.77 0.62 -10.78
CA ARG A 89 14.17 0.57 -9.36
C ARG A 89 13.52 1.71 -8.58
N ASP A 90 13.26 1.51 -7.29
CA ASP A 90 12.80 2.59 -6.43
C ASP A 90 13.88 3.67 -6.22
N SER A 91 13.45 4.93 -6.19
CA SER A 91 14.29 6.04 -5.75
C SER A 91 14.08 6.31 -4.25
N ALA A 92 14.95 7.14 -3.66
CA ALA A 92 14.76 7.60 -2.29
C ALA A 92 13.40 8.31 -2.08
N LYS A 93 12.93 9.04 -3.10
CA LYS A 93 11.65 9.76 -3.09
C LYS A 93 10.47 8.79 -3.17
N GLY A 94 10.57 7.76 -4.01
CA GLY A 94 9.59 6.69 -4.10
C GLY A 94 9.46 5.92 -2.79
N LEU A 95 10.58 5.60 -2.13
CA LEU A 95 10.58 4.96 -0.82
C LEU A 95 9.96 5.84 0.27
N ALA A 96 10.23 7.14 0.24
CA ALA A 96 9.62 8.10 1.18
C ALA A 96 8.09 8.17 1.00
N PHE A 97 7.61 8.23 -0.24
CA PHE A 97 6.18 8.16 -0.56
C PHE A 97 5.55 6.86 -0.01
N LEU A 98 6.19 5.72 -0.25
CA LEU A 98 5.70 4.41 0.16
C LEU A 98 5.57 4.30 1.69
N ARG A 99 6.51 4.89 2.44
CA ARG A 99 6.40 5.00 3.91
C ARG A 99 5.17 5.80 4.34
N GLN A 100 4.94 6.95 3.72
CA GLN A 100 3.77 7.80 4.02
C GLN A 100 2.45 7.10 3.66
N TYR A 101 2.42 6.38 2.54
CA TYR A 101 1.28 5.58 2.13
C TYR A 101 0.90 4.56 3.21
N TYR A 102 1.87 3.84 3.79
CA TYR A 102 1.60 2.87 4.85
C TYR A 102 1.12 3.52 6.16
N VAL A 103 1.61 4.71 6.50
CA VAL A 103 1.12 5.49 7.66
C VAL A 103 -0.37 5.84 7.46
N LEU A 104 -0.71 6.40 6.31
CA LEU A 104 -2.10 6.76 5.97
C LEU A 104 -3.01 5.53 5.94
N LEU A 105 -2.55 4.43 5.35
CA LEU A 105 -3.28 3.17 5.33
C LEU A 105 -3.55 2.67 6.76
N GLY A 106 -2.55 2.69 7.63
CA GLY A 106 -2.71 2.33 9.05
C GLY A 106 -3.74 3.19 9.77
N MET A 107 -3.72 4.51 9.54
CA MET A 107 -4.71 5.44 10.12
C MET A 107 -6.15 5.11 9.65
N LEU A 108 -6.33 4.83 8.35
CA LEU A 108 -7.63 4.47 7.78
C LEU A 108 -8.15 3.14 8.34
N LEU A 109 -7.30 2.13 8.45
CA LEU A 109 -7.68 0.81 8.99
C LEU A 109 -8.03 0.89 10.48
N ASN A 110 -7.29 1.68 11.26
CA ASN A 110 -7.58 1.92 12.68
C ASN A 110 -8.89 2.71 12.88
N ALA A 111 -9.19 3.69 12.02
CA ALA A 111 -10.47 4.39 12.07
C ALA A 111 -11.65 3.43 11.76
N SER A 112 -11.45 2.51 10.81
CA SER A 112 -12.44 1.51 10.39
C SER A 112 -12.79 0.51 11.51
N SER A 113 -11.79 0.07 12.29
CA SER A 113 -11.99 -0.88 13.39
C SER A 113 -12.74 -0.27 14.57
N ARG A 114 -12.46 1.00 14.91
CA ARG A 114 -13.21 1.75 15.94
C ARG A 114 -14.70 1.89 15.61
N ASN A 115 -15.02 2.10 14.33
CA ASN A 115 -16.41 2.28 13.90
C ASN A 115 -17.24 0.98 14.03
N ARG A 116 -16.60 -0.19 13.93
CA ARG A 116 -17.27 -1.49 14.08
C ARG A 116 -17.62 -1.82 15.54
N GLN A 117 -16.84 -1.33 16.51
CA GLN A 117 -17.15 -1.50 17.94
C GLN A 117 -18.28 -0.56 18.40
N ASN A 118 -18.38 0.64 17.81
CA ASN A 118 -19.42 1.60 18.17
C ASN A 118 -20.84 1.20 17.71
N SER A 119 -20.97 0.36 16.68
CA SER A 119 -22.28 -0.10 16.18
C SER A 119 -22.88 -1.24 17.00
N THR A 120 -22.09 -1.93 17.84
CA THR A 120 -22.57 -2.97 18.76
C THR A 120 -23.16 -2.36 20.03
N VAL A 121 -22.71 -1.19 20.44
CA VAL A 121 -23.19 -0.48 21.66
C VAL A 121 -24.53 0.23 21.44
N ARG A 122 -24.92 0.52 20.19
CA ARG A 122 -26.19 1.21 19.89
C ARG A 122 -27.43 0.29 19.86
N LYS A 123 -27.29 -1.00 20.17
CA LYS A 123 -28.42 -1.93 20.33
C LYS A 123 -28.66 -2.27 21.81
N ALA A 124 -28.99 -1.26 22.60
CA ALA A 124 -29.69 -1.43 23.86
C ALA A 124 -30.59 -0.22 24.06
N HIS A 125 -31.82 -0.30 23.53
CA HIS A 125 -32.88 0.66 23.85
C HIS A 125 -33.70 0.05 25.00
N PRO A 126 -33.67 0.61 26.23
CA PRO A 126 -34.17 -0.07 27.41
C PRO A 126 -35.67 0.18 27.75
N TYR A 127 -36.51 0.62 26.81
CA TYR A 127 -37.92 0.89 27.12
C TYR A 127 -38.88 0.17 26.18
N ALA A 128 -39.13 -1.10 26.48
CA ALA A 128 -40.34 -1.82 26.09
C ALA A 128 -40.88 -2.53 27.33
N ILE A 129 -41.63 -1.80 28.15
CA ILE A 129 -42.57 -2.38 29.10
C ILE A 129 -43.95 -1.84 28.73
N ALA A 130 -44.75 -2.74 28.16
CA ALA A 130 -46.15 -2.53 27.82
C ALA A 130 -46.97 -2.28 29.10
N ARG A 131 -47.95 -1.37 29.01
CA ARG A 131 -49.13 -1.35 29.86
C ARG A 131 -50.34 -1.69 29.01
#